data_AF-A0A841BYT0-F1
#
_entry.id   AF-A0A841BYT0-F1
#
_cell.length_a   1.000
_cell.length_b   1.000
_cell.length_c   1.000
_cell.angle_alpha   90.00
_cell.angle_beta   90.00
_cell.angle_gamma   90.00
#
_symmetry.space_group_name_H-M   'P 1'
#
loop_
_entity.id
_entity.type
_entity.pdbx_description
1 polymer ?
#
loop_
_entity_poly.entity_id
_entity_poly.type
_entity_poly.pdbx_seq_one_letter_code
_entity_poly.pdbx_strand_id
1 'polypeptide(L)'
;MEVVRGDDEPVVAALARHLRTVADHAGPCETLTVVVPPSWGPRHHGRVSRAASTAGLPPPLIINEAAAIAWRCFASAGPDDTVMVCVLGEDNSHATVVQRSTDGWTRVATQPIPDATGDHMDQTLATAVGIGDDLDNDLRTQIAGARPRLAADQPTAIVAAGQPFPLKPSDFANAAQTARNAAVTAVLDTLDTAAVDPHQLHGTVSAGDLADTISLPEALSKDLGAPVTAAADGRLTAAYGALTARAPVLPKTPGPVRRRWGFRAAYLVSPLVAAIAAGLLQWQIFDSVQFLLGSEVGRIAADYEKLPFIFDTAAFACVGWCLLAAALGLARNLAAAIHTTPDEGRANVRQAGQTYAFAAIVGLALASMQGLLAQALIGGPDEYAPPYLAASLAGAAVPALVAITVGLAAPWLTAQPAWTERLHHPTAAVVCAVTGILAANAQSTGRPIPGVPAIITEIVGITGGGLLGVGIAMTLVTMRSARLILGALLGAASMIIVGFSNLHSTIIIYLIVVAVWWIRRGTRILLDSLPPNWWHRLALTTQDGHQT
;
A
#
# COMPACT_ATOMS: atom_id res chain seq x y z
N MET A 1 11.21 -17.25 32.96
CA MET A 1 11.12 -16.81 31.55
C MET A 1 11.78 -15.45 31.48
N GLU A 2 13.11 -15.47 31.43
CA GLU A 2 14.00 -14.31 31.54
C GLU A 2 14.62 -14.12 30.15
N VAL A 3 13.91 -13.40 29.29
CA VAL A 3 14.20 -13.35 27.85
C VAL A 3 14.90 -12.03 27.54
N VAL A 4 16.18 -12.11 27.15
CA VAL A 4 16.96 -11.14 26.36
C VAL A 4 16.90 -9.69 26.88
N ARG A 5 17.68 -9.38 27.94
CA ARG A 5 17.85 -8.01 28.47
C ARG A 5 19.14 -7.29 28.00
N GLY A 6 20.11 -8.00 27.41
CA GLY A 6 21.48 -7.48 27.24
C GLY A 6 21.69 -6.39 26.17
N ASP A 7 21.11 -6.52 24.98
CA ASP A 7 21.52 -5.68 23.83
C ASP A 7 20.96 -4.25 23.85
N ASP A 8 19.93 -3.98 24.65
CA ASP A 8 19.24 -2.68 24.70
C ASP A 8 19.86 -1.70 25.71
N GLU A 9 20.60 -2.21 26.68
CA GLU A 9 21.13 -1.43 27.80
C GLU A 9 22.04 -0.26 27.40
N PRO A 10 23.01 -0.40 26.46
CA PRO A 10 23.86 0.73 26.09
C PRO A 10 23.08 1.85 25.38
N VAL A 11 22.07 1.52 24.59
CA VAL A 11 21.21 2.49 23.89
C VAL A 11 20.36 3.27 24.89
N VAL A 12 19.74 2.57 25.84
CA VAL A 12 18.93 3.20 26.90
C VAL A 12 19.79 4.11 27.77
N ALA A 13 21.00 3.68 28.14
CA ALA A 13 21.94 4.48 28.92
C ALA A 13 22.40 5.75 28.16
N ALA A 14 22.71 5.63 26.86
CA ALA A 14 23.07 6.77 26.03
C ALA A 14 21.92 7.79 25.92
N LEU A 15 20.69 7.30 25.66
CA LEU A 15 19.51 8.15 25.58
C LEU A 15 19.18 8.82 26.93
N ALA A 16 19.34 8.10 28.05
CA ALA A 16 19.13 8.65 29.39
C ALA A 16 20.12 9.78 29.71
N ARG A 17 21.40 9.62 29.33
CA ARG A 17 22.40 10.69 29.45
C ARG A 17 21.99 11.91 28.63
N HIS A 18 21.58 11.71 27.37
CA HIS A 18 21.16 12.83 26.52
C HIS A 18 19.93 13.55 27.08
N LEU A 19 18.90 12.82 27.52
CA LEU A 19 17.71 13.40 28.15
C LEU A 19 18.05 14.18 29.43
N ARG A 20 18.97 13.65 30.26
CA ARG A 20 19.44 14.37 31.45
C ARG A 20 20.17 15.66 31.07
N THR A 21 21.06 15.62 30.09
CA THR A 21 21.74 16.82 29.59
C THR A 21 20.75 17.88 29.09
N VAL A 22 19.72 17.49 28.33
CA VAL A 22 18.68 18.43 27.88
C VAL A 22 17.89 19.00 29.07
N ALA A 23 17.53 18.16 30.05
CA ALA A 23 16.83 18.60 31.26
C ALA A 23 17.68 19.55 32.11
N ASP A 24 18.98 19.31 32.24
CA ASP A 24 19.90 20.18 32.99
C ASP A 24 19.93 21.61 32.39
N HIS A 25 19.77 21.74 31.06
CA HIS A 25 19.65 23.05 30.40
C HIS A 25 18.27 23.69 30.58
N ALA A 26 17.21 22.89 30.68
CA ALA A 26 15.84 23.37 30.86
C ALA A 26 15.50 23.74 32.31
N GLY A 27 16.25 23.20 33.28
CA GLY A 27 15.95 23.32 34.71
C GLY A 27 14.93 22.28 35.20
N PRO A 28 14.23 22.53 36.34
CA PRO A 28 13.26 21.60 36.89
C PRO A 28 12.20 21.16 35.86
N CYS A 29 12.13 19.85 35.59
CA CYS A 29 11.29 19.28 34.55
C CYS A 29 10.05 18.58 35.15
N GLU A 30 8.90 19.26 35.16
CA GLU A 30 7.64 18.67 35.64
C GLU A 30 7.00 17.72 34.63
N THR A 31 7.27 17.97 33.35
CA THR A 31 6.64 17.27 32.23
C THR A 31 7.67 17.11 31.12
N LEU A 32 7.72 15.93 30.53
CA LEU A 32 8.61 15.60 29.43
C LEU A 32 7.75 15.26 28.20
N THR A 33 8.04 15.88 27.07
CA THR A 33 7.41 15.54 25.79
C THR A 33 8.51 15.22 24.80
N VAL A 34 8.43 14.05 24.17
CA VAL A 34 9.45 13.58 23.24
C VAL A 34 8.80 13.39 21.89
N VAL A 35 9.33 14.09 20.89
CA VAL A 35 8.94 13.90 19.49
C VAL A 35 9.71 12.71 18.93
N VAL A 36 9.00 11.84 18.22
CA VAL A 36 9.60 10.65 17.60
C VAL A 36 9.21 10.53 16.13
N PRO A 37 10.08 9.98 15.27
CA PRO A 37 9.73 9.71 13.88
C PRO A 37 8.57 8.74 13.75
N PRO A 38 7.79 8.79 12.65
CA PRO A 38 6.65 7.90 12.44
C PRO A 38 7.02 6.42 12.25
N SER A 39 8.29 6.12 12.00
CA SER A 39 8.81 4.75 11.90
C SER A 39 9.01 4.10 13.28
N TRP A 40 8.98 4.87 14.37
CA TRP A 40 9.22 4.34 15.71
C TRP A 40 7.98 3.57 16.22
N GLY A 41 8.18 2.28 16.47
CA GLY A 41 7.18 1.42 17.11
C GLY A 41 7.28 1.37 18.64
N PRO A 42 6.41 0.56 19.30
CA PRO A 42 6.30 0.48 20.76
C PRO A 42 7.60 0.14 21.50
N ARG A 43 8.51 -0.61 20.86
CA ARG A 43 9.82 -0.92 21.43
C ARG A 43 10.68 0.33 21.62
N HIS A 44 10.72 1.22 20.62
CA HIS A 44 11.43 2.48 20.72
C HIS A 44 10.78 3.37 21.78
N HIS A 45 9.45 3.41 21.84
CA HIS A 45 8.73 4.13 22.89
C HIS A 45 9.08 3.61 24.29
N GLY A 46 9.11 2.28 24.48
CA GLY A 46 9.54 1.67 25.73
C GLY A 46 11.01 1.95 26.08
N ARG A 47 11.89 2.10 25.08
CA ARG A 47 13.28 2.54 25.30
C ARG A 47 13.33 4.00 25.74
N VAL A 48 12.54 4.89 25.14
CA VAL A 48 12.42 6.31 25.55
C VAL A 48 11.88 6.43 26.98
N SER A 49 10.80 5.72 27.31
CA SER A 49 10.21 5.73 28.66
C SER A 49 11.17 5.18 29.71
N ARG A 50 11.90 4.09 29.40
CA ARG A 50 12.97 3.57 30.27
C ARG A 50 14.10 4.59 30.43
N ALA A 51 14.56 5.19 29.34
CA ALA A 51 15.62 6.20 29.38
C ALA A 51 15.23 7.42 30.22
N ALA A 52 14.00 7.92 30.09
CA ALA A 52 13.46 8.99 30.93
C ALA A 52 13.44 8.59 32.41
N SER A 53 12.97 7.39 32.73
CA SER A 53 12.99 6.86 34.11
C SER A 53 14.43 6.73 34.65
N THR A 54 15.37 6.20 33.86
CA THR A 54 16.80 6.12 34.23
C THR A 54 17.43 7.50 34.42
N ALA A 55 16.98 8.50 33.65
CA ALA A 55 17.42 9.89 33.79
C ALA A 55 16.81 10.59 35.03
N GLY A 56 15.82 9.99 35.69
CA GLY A 56 15.09 10.62 36.80
C GLY A 56 14.08 11.68 36.33
N LEU A 57 13.60 11.57 35.09
CA LEU A 57 12.65 12.49 34.48
C LEU A 57 11.21 11.95 34.56
N PRO A 58 10.19 12.81 34.49
CA PRO A 58 8.80 12.38 34.45
C PRO A 58 8.53 11.49 33.23
N PRO A 59 7.48 10.63 33.28
CA PRO A 59 7.10 9.80 32.14
C PRO A 59 6.90 10.65 30.87
N PRO A 60 7.56 10.31 29.75
CA PRO A 60 7.50 11.13 28.55
C PRO A 60 6.15 10.96 27.85
N LEU A 61 5.52 12.08 27.48
CA LEU A 61 4.48 12.11 26.47
C LEU A 61 5.15 11.97 25.09
N ILE A 62 4.94 10.83 24.42
CA ILE A 62 5.53 10.56 23.12
C ILE A 62 4.57 11.02 22.03
N ILE A 63 5.03 11.92 21.16
CA ILE A 63 4.23 12.50 20.07
C ILE A 63 4.92 12.19 18.73
N ASN A 64 4.13 11.84 17.73
CA ASN A 64 4.61 11.67 16.37
C ASN A 64 5.10 13.01 15.79
N GLU A 65 6.24 13.00 15.11
CA GLU A 65 6.84 14.20 14.49
C GLU A 65 5.88 14.94 13.55
N ALA A 66 5.22 14.23 12.63
CA ALA A 66 4.25 14.84 11.72
C ALA A 66 3.05 15.44 12.47
N ALA A 67 2.58 14.77 13.53
CA ALA A 67 1.50 15.28 14.37
C ALA A 67 1.93 16.56 15.12
N ALA A 68 3.16 16.62 15.61
CA ALA A 68 3.70 17.79 16.27
C ALA A 68 3.85 18.97 15.28
N ILE A 69 4.40 18.72 14.09
CA ILE A 69 4.49 19.74 13.03
C ILE A 69 3.08 20.25 12.65
N ALA A 70 2.10 19.34 12.51
CA ALA A 70 0.73 19.72 12.22
C ALA A 70 0.10 20.58 13.32
N TRP A 71 0.37 20.30 14.60
CA TRP A 71 -0.04 21.16 15.72
C TRP A 71 0.47 22.60 15.58
N ARG A 72 1.73 22.76 15.15
CA ARG A 72 2.35 24.07 14.96
C ARG A 72 1.80 24.81 13.74
N CYS A 73 1.71 24.13 12.61
CA CYS A 73 1.43 24.77 11.32
C CYS A 73 -0.07 24.93 11.01
N PHE A 74 -0.93 24.10 11.61
CA PHE A 74 -2.36 24.06 11.28
C PHE A 74 -3.23 24.15 12.54
N ALA A 75 -2.95 25.14 13.40
CA ALA A 75 -3.69 25.36 14.65
C ALA A 75 -5.19 25.63 14.44
N SER A 76 -5.58 26.13 13.26
CA SER A 76 -6.97 26.43 12.88
C SER A 76 -7.75 25.23 12.32
N ALA A 77 -7.12 24.06 12.16
CA ALA A 77 -7.78 22.89 11.59
C ALA A 77 -8.94 22.40 12.47
N GLY A 78 -10.10 22.20 11.84
CA GLY A 78 -11.29 21.63 12.46
C GLY A 78 -11.19 20.11 12.63
N PRO A 79 -12.13 19.49 13.35
CA PRO A 79 -12.23 18.02 13.40
C PRO A 79 -12.35 17.44 11.98
N ASP A 80 -11.73 16.29 11.76
CA ASP A 80 -11.65 15.56 10.48
C ASP A 80 -10.80 16.22 9.37
N ASP A 81 -10.30 17.44 9.58
CA ASP A 81 -9.37 18.08 8.64
C ASP A 81 -8.11 17.25 8.48
N THR A 82 -7.67 17.11 7.23
CA THR A 82 -6.51 16.29 6.88
C THR A 82 -5.40 17.17 6.33
N VAL A 83 -4.18 16.96 6.81
CA VAL A 83 -3.00 17.71 6.36
C VAL A 83 -1.90 16.76 5.93
N MET A 84 -1.11 17.21 4.97
CA MET A 84 0.07 16.50 4.49
C MET A 84 1.33 17.12 5.09
N VAL A 85 2.16 16.30 5.71
CA VAL A 85 3.44 16.70 6.30
C VAL A 85 4.56 15.94 5.62
N CYS A 86 5.46 16.65 4.95
CA CYS A 86 6.67 16.08 4.36
C CYS A 86 7.88 16.54 5.16
N VAL A 87 8.60 15.61 5.79
CA VAL A 87 9.80 15.92 6.56
C VAL A 87 11.00 15.35 5.83
N LEU A 88 11.96 16.20 5.47
CA LEU A 88 13.24 15.80 4.91
C LEU A 88 14.36 15.98 5.95
N GLY A 89 14.76 14.87 6.57
CA GLY A 89 15.78 14.83 7.61
C GLY A 89 17.16 14.40 7.10
N GLU A 90 18.13 14.39 8.02
CA GLU A 90 19.50 13.95 7.72
C GLU A 90 19.55 12.45 7.41
N ASP A 91 18.98 11.64 8.31
CA ASP A 91 19.05 10.17 8.23
C ASP A 91 17.68 9.54 7.92
N ASN A 92 16.61 10.32 8.11
CA ASN A 92 15.24 9.83 7.96
C ASN A 92 14.34 10.91 7.38
N SER A 93 13.74 10.58 6.24
CA SER A 93 12.78 11.42 5.55
C SER A 93 11.48 10.65 5.36
N HIS A 94 10.36 11.35 5.49
CA HIS A 94 9.03 10.73 5.40
C HIS A 94 7.96 11.70 4.91
N ALA A 95 6.98 11.14 4.21
CA ALA A 95 5.74 11.76 3.80
C ALA A 95 4.64 11.19 4.69
N THR A 96 3.86 12.02 5.39
CA THR A 96 2.82 11.58 6.33
C THR A 96 1.56 12.41 6.22
N VAL A 97 0.44 11.72 6.03
CA VAL A 97 -0.90 12.31 6.12
C VAL A 97 -1.39 12.13 7.56
N VAL A 98 -1.78 13.24 8.20
CA VAL A 98 -2.41 13.22 9.53
C VAL A 98 -3.79 13.86 9.47
N GLN A 99 -4.72 13.33 10.26
CA GLN A 99 -6.09 13.82 10.38
C GLN A 99 -6.32 14.36 11.78
N ARG A 100 -7.03 15.49 11.87
CA ARG A 100 -7.40 16.13 13.13
C ARG A 100 -8.56 15.39 13.78
N SER A 101 -8.41 15.03 15.03
CA SER A 101 -9.45 14.46 15.90
C SER A 101 -9.68 15.36 17.11
N THR A 102 -10.70 15.07 17.92
CA THR A 102 -10.92 15.79 19.19
C THR A 102 -9.78 15.63 20.18
N ASP A 103 -9.01 14.53 20.08
CA ASP A 103 -7.92 14.19 20.99
C ASP A 103 -6.53 14.63 20.44
N GLY A 104 -6.49 15.24 19.26
CA GLY A 104 -5.27 15.70 18.61
C GLY A 104 -5.11 15.17 17.18
N TRP A 105 -3.88 15.12 16.69
CA TRP A 105 -3.59 14.64 15.34
C TRP A 105 -3.31 13.14 15.32
N THR A 106 -4.02 12.42 14.46
CA THR A 106 -3.85 10.98 14.25
C THR A 106 -3.27 10.72 12.87
N ARG A 107 -2.26 9.86 12.78
CA ARG A 107 -1.68 9.45 11.49
C ARG A 107 -2.68 8.60 10.70
N VAL A 108 -2.85 8.93 9.42
CA VAL A 108 -3.63 8.16 8.42
C VAL A 108 -2.70 7.26 7.61
N ALA A 109 -1.66 7.85 6.99
CA ALA A 109 -0.68 7.12 6.19
C ALA A 109 0.72 7.73 6.36
N THR A 110 1.76 6.90 6.27
CA THR A 110 3.16 7.35 6.20
C THR A 110 3.90 6.53 5.15
N GLN A 111 4.77 7.19 4.39
CA GLN A 111 5.74 6.54 3.53
C GLN A 111 7.15 7.10 3.83
N PRO A 112 8.16 6.23 3.97
CA PRO A 112 9.55 6.69 4.05
C PRO A 112 10.02 7.21 2.68
N ILE A 113 11.00 8.11 2.69
CA ILE A 113 11.62 8.70 1.49
C ILE A 113 13.14 8.50 1.58
N PRO A 114 13.64 7.25 1.46
CA PRO A 114 15.06 6.94 1.68
C PRO A 114 15.98 7.70 0.71
N ASP A 115 15.51 7.99 -0.50
CA ASP A 115 16.28 8.67 -1.54
C ASP A 115 16.24 10.21 -1.40
N ALA A 116 15.64 10.74 -0.32
CA ALA A 116 15.57 12.17 -0.03
C ALA A 116 16.03 12.49 1.39
N THR A 117 17.09 11.82 1.85
CA THR A 117 17.77 12.12 3.11
C THR A 117 19.04 12.93 2.86
N GLY A 118 19.51 13.64 3.87
CA GLY A 118 20.80 14.36 3.81
C GLY A 118 21.97 13.40 3.55
N ASP A 119 21.98 12.25 4.23
CA ASP A 119 22.94 11.17 4.02
C ASP A 119 22.96 10.65 2.58
N HIS A 120 21.78 10.42 1.99
CA HIS A 120 21.69 9.95 0.60
C HIS A 120 22.15 11.02 -0.39
N MET A 121 21.89 12.28 -0.09
CA MET A 121 22.38 13.40 -0.89
C MET A 121 23.91 13.51 -0.81
N ASP A 122 24.48 13.39 0.38
CA ASP A 122 25.94 13.40 0.58
C ASP A 122 26.60 12.21 -0.13
N GLN A 123 25.96 11.04 -0.11
CA GLN A 123 26.39 9.89 -0.88
C GLN A 123 26.36 10.14 -2.39
N THR A 124 25.28 10.74 -2.88
CA THR A 124 25.16 11.09 -4.31
C THR A 124 26.24 12.08 -4.74
N LEU A 125 26.55 13.06 -3.89
CA LEU A 125 27.63 14.03 -4.12
C LEU A 125 29.01 13.35 -4.14
N ALA A 126 29.29 12.45 -3.21
CA ALA A 126 30.54 11.70 -3.19
C ALA A 126 30.72 10.82 -4.44
N THR A 127 29.66 10.14 -4.87
CA THR A 127 29.66 9.32 -6.07
C THR A 127 29.87 10.16 -7.33
N ALA A 128 29.33 11.38 -7.40
CA ALA A 128 29.53 12.29 -8.52
C ALA A 128 31.01 12.68 -8.73
N VAL A 129 31.81 12.68 -7.66
CA VAL A 129 33.26 12.96 -7.71
C VAL A 129 34.14 11.70 -7.65
N GLY A 130 33.54 10.51 -7.66
CA GLY A 130 34.24 9.23 -7.77
C GLY A 130 34.81 8.67 -6.45
N ILE A 131 34.32 9.11 -5.29
CA ILE A 131 34.80 8.62 -3.97
C ILE A 131 34.14 7.29 -3.56
N GLY A 132 33.00 6.93 -4.15
CA GLY A 132 32.31 5.65 -3.90
C GLY A 132 31.38 5.67 -2.67
N ASP A 133 30.83 4.50 -2.31
CA ASP A 133 29.74 4.36 -1.32
C ASP A 133 30.18 4.25 0.14
N ASP A 134 31.47 4.06 0.40
CA ASP A 134 32.00 3.88 1.75
C ASP A 134 32.55 5.21 2.31
N LEU A 135 31.64 6.09 2.71
CA LEU A 135 31.99 7.38 3.31
C LEU A 135 32.26 7.24 4.81
N ASP A 136 33.49 7.53 5.21
CA ASP A 136 33.82 7.75 6.61
C ASP A 136 33.12 9.01 7.18
N ASN A 137 33.11 9.13 8.51
CA ASN A 137 32.42 10.23 9.19
C ASN A 137 33.04 11.60 8.91
N ASP A 138 34.34 11.67 8.63
CA ASP A 138 35.01 12.96 8.36
C ASP A 138 34.57 13.48 7.00
N LEU A 139 34.58 12.61 5.98
CA LEU A 139 34.13 12.95 4.64
C LEU A 139 32.64 13.30 4.59
N ARG A 140 31.78 12.56 5.31
CA ARG A 140 30.36 12.93 5.47
C ARG A 140 30.23 14.34 6.05
N THR A 141 31.01 14.66 7.08
CA THR A 141 30.99 16.00 7.70
C THR A 141 31.46 17.08 6.73
N GLN A 142 32.50 16.81 5.93
CA GLN A 142 32.98 17.74 4.90
C GLN A 142 31.93 17.99 3.80
N ILE A 143 31.25 16.94 3.31
CA ILE A 143 30.20 17.06 2.28
C ILE A 143 28.97 17.77 2.85
N ALA A 144 28.53 17.41 4.05
CA ALA A 144 27.45 18.11 4.75
C ALA A 144 27.75 19.61 4.92
N GLY A 145 28.99 19.97 5.26
CA GLY A 145 29.44 21.36 5.32
C GLY A 145 29.54 22.06 3.96
N ALA A 146 29.73 21.29 2.88
CA ALA A 146 29.78 21.78 1.51
C ALA A 146 28.39 22.09 0.92
N ARG A 147 27.33 21.35 1.33
CA ARG A 147 25.96 21.50 0.80
C ARG A 147 25.44 22.93 0.80
N PRO A 148 25.48 23.71 1.90
CA PRO A 148 24.99 25.09 1.90
C PRO A 148 25.74 26.01 0.93
N ARG A 149 27.04 25.78 0.72
CA ARG A 149 27.85 26.56 -0.23
C ARG A 149 27.47 26.21 -1.66
N LEU A 150 27.31 24.91 -1.95
CA LEU A 150 26.86 24.44 -3.26
C LEU A 150 25.44 24.93 -3.60
N ALA A 151 24.55 24.94 -2.62
CA ALA A 151 23.20 25.50 -2.75
C ALA A 151 23.22 27.01 -3.05
N ALA A 152 24.23 27.72 -2.56
CA ALA A 152 24.49 29.13 -2.87
C ALA A 152 25.28 29.35 -4.18
N ASP A 153 25.36 28.34 -5.04
CA ASP A 153 26.11 28.34 -6.32
C ASP A 153 27.62 28.61 -6.15
N GLN A 154 28.19 28.26 -4.99
CA GLN A 154 29.62 28.40 -4.73
C GLN A 154 30.33 27.05 -4.87
N PRO A 155 31.30 26.91 -5.80
CA PRO A 155 32.08 25.68 -5.89
C PRO A 155 32.92 25.49 -4.63
N THR A 156 33.13 24.23 -4.26
CA THR A 156 33.92 23.85 -3.09
C THR A 156 34.70 22.57 -3.39
N ALA A 157 35.61 22.19 -2.51
CA ALA A 157 36.31 20.92 -2.60
C ALA A 157 36.24 20.22 -1.25
N ILE A 158 36.19 18.89 -1.30
CA ILE A 158 36.36 18.00 -0.16
C ILE A 158 37.70 17.28 -0.30
N VAL A 159 38.25 16.76 0.79
CA VAL A 159 39.54 16.05 0.80
C VAL A 159 39.30 14.62 1.23
N ALA A 160 39.62 13.67 0.34
CA ALA A 160 39.56 12.24 0.63
C ALA A 160 40.92 11.60 0.32
N ALA A 161 41.44 10.80 1.26
CA ALA A 161 42.77 10.17 1.18
C ALA A 161 43.91 11.16 0.81
N GLY A 162 43.83 12.41 1.30
CA GLY A 162 44.81 13.47 1.03
C GLY A 162 44.73 14.09 -0.37
N GLN A 163 43.73 13.73 -1.18
CA GLN A 163 43.50 14.30 -2.51
C GLN A 163 42.24 15.19 -2.51
N PRO A 164 42.29 16.39 -3.12
CA PRO A 164 41.13 17.26 -3.24
C PRO A 164 40.20 16.81 -4.37
N PHE A 165 38.91 16.72 -4.07
CA PHE A 165 37.84 16.41 -5.02
C PHE A 165 36.93 17.63 -5.18
N PRO A 166 36.89 18.28 -6.35
CA PRO A 166 36.07 19.47 -6.56
C PRO A 166 34.60 19.09 -6.72
N LEU A 167 33.73 19.69 -5.91
CA LEU A 167 32.28 19.62 -6.04
C LEU A 167 31.77 20.88 -6.75
N LYS A 168 30.99 20.69 -7.81
CA LYS A 168 30.40 21.78 -8.59
C LYS A 168 28.94 21.99 -8.18
N PRO A 169 28.41 23.21 -8.33
CA PRO A 169 26.97 23.47 -8.14
C PRO A 169 26.07 22.58 -9.02
N SER A 170 26.54 22.17 -10.20
CA SER A 170 25.83 21.21 -11.06
C SER A 170 25.62 19.84 -10.42
N ASP A 171 26.58 19.37 -9.63
CA ASP A 171 26.53 18.07 -8.96
C ASP A 171 25.46 18.10 -7.86
N PHE A 172 25.42 19.22 -7.12
CA PHE A 172 24.37 19.51 -6.16
C PHE A 172 23.00 19.66 -6.81
N ALA A 173 22.87 20.40 -7.92
CA ALA A 173 21.60 20.55 -8.62
C ALA A 173 21.02 19.20 -9.08
N ASN A 174 21.88 18.29 -9.57
CA ASN A 174 21.48 16.94 -9.96
C ASN A 174 21.03 16.11 -8.74
N ALA A 175 21.80 16.11 -7.65
CA ALA A 175 21.45 15.41 -6.42
C ALA A 175 20.13 15.95 -5.81
N ALA A 176 19.98 17.28 -5.76
CA ALA A 176 18.79 17.95 -5.27
C ALA A 176 17.55 17.61 -6.13
N GLN A 177 17.70 17.53 -7.45
CA GLN A 177 16.62 17.15 -8.35
C GLN A 177 16.16 15.70 -8.11
N THR A 178 17.10 14.77 -7.89
CA THR A 178 16.79 13.37 -7.56
C THR A 178 16.01 13.28 -6.24
N ALA A 179 16.51 13.92 -5.17
CA ALA A 179 15.85 13.95 -3.87
C ALA A 179 14.44 14.59 -3.95
N ARG A 180 14.32 15.69 -4.70
CA ARG A 180 13.03 16.38 -4.95
C ARG A 180 12.03 15.47 -5.67
N ASN A 181 12.44 14.78 -6.73
CA ASN A 181 11.59 13.84 -7.46
C ASN A 181 11.13 12.67 -6.57
N ALA A 182 12.03 12.13 -5.74
CA ALA A 182 11.71 11.09 -4.79
C ALA A 182 10.69 11.57 -3.74
N ALA A 183 10.88 12.78 -3.21
CA ALA A 183 9.97 13.38 -2.24
C ALA A 183 8.58 13.64 -2.83
N VAL A 184 8.48 14.22 -4.04
CA VAL A 184 7.22 14.42 -4.76
C VAL A 184 6.50 13.08 -4.96
N THR A 185 7.21 12.07 -5.47
CA THR A 185 6.63 10.74 -5.72
C THR A 185 6.08 10.14 -4.43
N ALA A 186 6.86 10.19 -3.34
CA ALA A 186 6.43 9.67 -2.06
C ALA A 186 5.24 10.43 -1.46
N VAL A 187 5.15 11.76 -1.66
CA VAL A 187 3.99 12.55 -1.24
C VAL A 187 2.74 12.10 -1.98
N LEU A 188 2.81 11.95 -3.31
CA LEU A 188 1.68 11.49 -4.13
C LEU A 188 1.26 10.06 -3.77
N ASP A 189 2.21 9.16 -3.59
CA ASP A 189 1.94 7.79 -3.15
C ASP A 189 1.33 7.74 -1.75
N THR A 190 1.75 8.63 -0.83
CA THR A 190 1.19 8.72 0.52
C THR A 190 -0.26 9.21 0.47
N LEU A 191 -0.57 10.19 -0.39
CA LEU A 191 -1.94 10.68 -0.59
C LEU A 191 -2.85 9.61 -1.22
N ASP A 192 -2.35 8.87 -2.20
CA ASP A 192 -3.08 7.73 -2.80
C ASP A 192 -3.32 6.63 -1.77
N THR A 193 -2.30 6.32 -0.96
CA THR A 193 -2.41 5.36 0.16
C THR A 193 -3.44 5.80 1.18
N ALA A 194 -3.45 7.09 1.54
CA ALA A 194 -4.45 7.67 2.44
C ALA A 194 -5.85 7.78 1.81
N ALA A 195 -5.97 7.57 0.49
CA ALA A 195 -7.17 7.83 -0.30
C ALA A 195 -7.70 9.27 -0.14
N VAL A 196 -6.78 10.24 -0.07
CA VAL A 196 -7.09 11.67 0.09
C VAL A 196 -6.80 12.40 -1.21
N ASP A 197 -7.77 13.15 -1.71
CA ASP A 197 -7.56 14.05 -2.85
C ASP A 197 -6.72 15.26 -2.39
N PRO A 198 -5.65 15.66 -3.11
CA PRO A 198 -4.89 16.87 -2.80
C PRO A 198 -5.76 18.12 -2.58
N HIS A 199 -6.89 18.25 -3.30
CA HIS A 199 -7.81 19.39 -3.16
C HIS A 199 -8.67 19.35 -1.88
N GLN A 200 -8.70 18.23 -1.16
CA GLN A 200 -9.41 18.06 0.10
C GLN A 200 -8.50 18.27 1.33
N LEU A 201 -7.20 18.49 1.12
CA LEU A 201 -6.28 18.78 2.21
C LEU A 201 -6.58 20.18 2.78
N HIS A 202 -6.63 20.27 4.11
CA HIS A 202 -6.62 21.56 4.80
C HIS A 202 -5.33 22.33 4.52
N GLY A 203 -4.22 21.62 4.35
CA GLY A 203 -2.96 22.19 3.92
C GLY A 203 -1.84 21.16 3.80
N THR A 204 -0.74 21.59 3.18
CA THR A 204 0.49 20.81 3.06
C THR A 204 1.65 21.61 3.64
N VAL A 205 2.49 20.96 4.44
CA VAL A 205 3.71 21.56 5.00
C VAL A 205 4.92 20.69 4.68
N SER A 206 6.02 21.32 4.27
CA SER A 206 7.33 20.70 4.19
C SER A 206 8.22 21.21 5.34
N ALA A 207 8.96 20.31 5.99
CA ALA A 207 9.82 20.61 7.11
C ALA A 207 11.20 19.93 6.97
N GLY A 208 12.18 20.48 7.68
CA GLY A 208 13.57 20.01 7.69
C GLY A 208 14.45 20.78 6.72
N ASP A 209 15.72 20.98 7.09
CA ASP A 209 16.65 21.88 6.37
C ASP A 209 16.86 21.46 4.91
N LEU A 210 16.77 20.16 4.63
CA LEU A 210 16.91 19.65 3.27
C LEU A 210 15.74 20.09 2.38
N ALA A 211 14.52 20.22 2.92
CA ALA A 211 13.35 20.65 2.17
C ALA A 211 13.53 22.07 1.59
N ASP A 212 14.06 23.00 2.39
CA ASP A 212 14.34 24.37 1.96
C ASP A 212 15.50 24.40 0.96
N THR A 213 16.55 23.64 1.25
CA THR A 213 17.76 23.52 0.42
C THR A 213 17.47 23.03 -1.00
N ILE A 214 16.46 22.16 -1.18
CA ILE A 214 16.06 21.64 -2.49
C ILE A 214 14.82 22.31 -3.08
N SER A 215 14.32 23.41 -2.50
CA SER A 215 13.10 24.10 -2.97
C SER A 215 11.91 23.15 -3.14
N LEU A 216 11.71 22.28 -2.13
CA LEU A 216 10.62 21.31 -2.14
C LEU A 216 9.22 21.95 -2.15
N PRO A 217 8.94 23.05 -1.41
CA PRO A 217 7.61 23.67 -1.40
C PRO A 217 7.13 24.07 -2.80
N GLU A 218 8.00 24.65 -3.63
CA GLU A 218 7.67 25.08 -5.00
C GLU A 218 7.36 23.88 -5.89
N ALA A 219 8.17 22.83 -5.79
CA ALA A 219 7.99 21.60 -6.55
C ALA A 219 6.66 20.90 -6.20
N LEU A 220 6.40 20.72 -4.91
CA LEU A 220 5.15 20.11 -4.45
C LEU A 220 3.94 20.99 -4.77
N SER A 221 4.04 22.31 -4.67
CA SER A 221 2.92 23.21 -5.00
C SER A 221 2.50 23.08 -6.46
N LYS A 222 3.48 22.95 -7.35
CA LYS A 222 3.26 22.74 -8.78
C LYS A 222 2.54 21.41 -9.06
N ASP A 223 2.98 20.32 -8.44
CA ASP A 223 2.48 18.98 -8.74
C ASP A 223 1.17 18.64 -8.00
N LEU A 224 0.96 19.20 -6.80
CA LEU A 224 -0.30 19.05 -6.05
C LEU A 224 -1.39 20.01 -6.52
N GLY A 225 -1.03 21.11 -7.20
CA GLY A 225 -1.98 22.16 -7.58
C GLY A 225 -2.57 22.91 -6.37
N ALA A 226 -1.88 22.87 -5.22
CA ALA A 226 -2.29 23.48 -3.95
C ALA A 226 -1.06 24.10 -3.26
N PRO A 227 -1.21 25.19 -2.50
CA PRO A 227 -0.08 25.83 -1.83
C PRO A 227 0.55 24.92 -0.78
N VAL A 228 1.88 24.81 -0.82
CA VAL A 228 2.69 24.10 0.17
C VAL A 228 3.47 25.11 0.99
N THR A 229 3.35 25.02 2.31
CA THR A 229 4.00 25.93 3.24
C THR A 229 5.33 25.34 3.71
N ALA A 230 6.42 26.10 3.62
CA ALA A 230 7.66 25.75 4.30
C ALA A 230 7.52 26.00 5.81
N ALA A 231 7.91 25.04 6.63
CA ALA A 231 7.89 25.19 8.08
C ALA A 231 8.93 26.23 8.53
N ALA A 232 8.48 27.38 9.04
CA ALA A 232 9.32 28.54 9.33
C ALA A 232 10.51 28.27 10.28
N ASP A 233 10.37 27.32 11.19
CA ASP A 233 11.35 27.03 12.24
C ASP A 233 12.23 25.79 11.90
N GLY A 234 12.20 25.30 10.65
CA GLY A 234 13.02 24.18 10.18
C GLY A 234 12.92 22.96 11.11
N ARG A 235 14.07 22.45 11.57
CA ARG A 235 14.19 21.33 12.53
C ARG A 235 13.49 21.57 13.87
N LEU A 236 13.28 22.82 14.30
CA LEU A 236 12.64 23.13 15.59
C LEU A 236 11.11 23.11 15.53
N THR A 237 10.52 23.11 14.34
CA THR A 237 9.06 23.12 14.15
C THR A 237 8.35 22.02 14.94
N ALA A 238 8.89 20.80 14.92
CA ALA A 238 8.30 19.68 15.62
C ALA A 238 8.39 19.84 17.15
N ALA A 239 9.51 20.39 17.68
CA ALA A 239 9.67 20.68 19.09
C ALA A 239 8.68 21.77 19.57
N TYR A 240 8.52 22.86 18.80
CA TYR A 240 7.51 23.88 19.10
C TYR A 240 6.09 23.33 19.00
N GLY A 241 5.83 22.48 18.01
CA GLY A 241 4.60 21.73 17.89
C GLY A 241 4.26 20.89 19.11
N ALA A 242 5.25 20.16 19.64
CA ALA A 242 5.11 19.36 20.85
C ALA A 242 4.83 20.21 22.09
N LEU A 243 5.40 21.41 22.18
CA LEU A 243 5.06 22.38 23.23
C LEU A 243 3.61 22.85 23.11
N THR A 244 3.11 23.12 21.90
CA THR A 244 1.70 23.51 21.67
C THR A 244 0.70 22.39 21.88
N ALA A 245 1.11 21.13 21.68
CA ALA A 245 0.28 19.97 21.94
C ALA A 245 -0.04 19.79 23.44
N ARG A 246 0.63 20.53 24.34
CA ARG A 246 0.34 20.55 25.78
C ARG A 246 -0.92 21.36 26.10
N ALA A 247 -2.05 20.76 25.77
CA ALA A 247 -3.26 20.90 26.55
C ALA A 247 -3.88 19.51 26.76
N PRO A 248 -3.30 18.63 27.60
CA PRO A 248 -4.04 17.48 28.07
C PRO A 248 -5.09 17.96 29.08
N VAL A 249 -6.36 17.98 28.67
CA VAL A 249 -7.40 17.49 29.56
C VAL A 249 -6.93 16.08 29.95
N LEU A 250 -6.56 15.89 31.22
CA LEU A 250 -6.23 14.58 31.77
C LEU A 250 -7.20 13.56 31.18
N PRO A 251 -6.73 12.46 30.55
CA PRO A 251 -7.63 11.40 30.18
C PRO A 251 -8.28 10.95 31.49
N LYS A 252 -9.58 11.25 31.67
CA LYS A 252 -10.43 10.48 32.57
C LYS A 252 -10.07 9.03 32.27
N THR A 253 -9.65 8.29 33.31
CA THR A 253 -9.56 6.81 33.33
C THR A 253 -10.41 6.26 32.21
N PRO A 254 -9.84 5.55 31.21
CA PRO A 254 -10.56 5.22 29.99
C PRO A 254 -11.90 4.63 30.38
N GLY A 255 -12.94 5.47 30.36
CA GLY A 255 -14.30 5.01 30.46
C GLY A 255 -14.44 4.04 29.30
N PRO A 256 -15.19 2.94 29.46
CA PRO A 256 -15.32 1.94 28.40
C PRO A 256 -15.58 2.70 27.12
N VAL A 257 -14.56 2.78 26.26
CA VAL A 257 -14.66 3.50 25.00
C VAL A 257 -15.82 2.77 24.37
N ARG A 258 -16.98 3.43 24.28
CA ARG A 258 -18.12 2.90 23.56
C ARG A 258 -17.60 2.82 22.14
N ARG A 259 -16.98 1.68 21.83
CA ARG A 259 -16.42 1.31 20.55
C ARG A 259 -17.59 1.47 19.63
N ARG A 260 -17.67 2.62 18.97
CA ARG A 260 -18.62 2.82 17.91
C ARG A 260 -18.03 1.94 16.82
N TRP A 261 -18.46 0.68 16.79
CA TRP A 261 -18.33 -0.24 15.67
C TRP A 261 -19.12 0.35 14.50
N GLY A 262 -18.76 1.57 14.10
CA GLY A 262 -19.24 2.20 12.91
C GLY A 262 -18.55 1.49 11.77
N PHE A 263 -19.05 0.31 11.41
CA PHE A 263 -18.86 -0.24 10.09
C PHE A 263 -19.31 0.85 9.12
N ARG A 264 -18.35 1.67 8.64
CA ARG A 264 -18.66 2.62 7.57
C ARG A 264 -19.09 1.74 6.40
N ALA A 265 -20.32 1.91 5.94
CA ALA A 265 -20.87 1.14 4.80
C ALA A 265 -19.93 1.16 3.59
N ALA A 266 -19.14 2.24 3.45
CA ALA A 266 -18.05 2.38 2.49
C ALA A 266 -17.07 1.19 2.46
N TYR A 267 -16.73 0.61 3.62
CA TYR A 267 -15.80 -0.54 3.67
C TYR A 267 -16.41 -1.80 3.03
N LEU A 268 -17.72 -1.97 3.06
CA LEU A 268 -18.40 -3.14 2.48
C LEU A 268 -18.61 -3.02 0.97
N VAL A 269 -18.45 -1.83 0.38
CA VAL A 269 -18.70 -1.60 -1.04
C VAL A 269 -17.81 -2.48 -1.90
N SER A 270 -16.51 -2.52 -1.63
CA SER A 270 -15.57 -3.32 -2.43
C SER A 270 -15.88 -4.82 -2.44
N PRO A 271 -16.00 -5.52 -1.30
CA PRO A 271 -16.28 -6.95 -1.31
C PRO A 271 -17.68 -7.26 -1.88
N LEU A 272 -18.65 -6.37 -1.64
CA LEU A 272 -20.00 -6.53 -2.21
C LEU A 272 -19.99 -6.42 -3.74
N VAL A 273 -19.26 -5.44 -4.30
CA VAL A 273 -19.12 -5.28 -5.75
C VAL A 273 -18.49 -6.52 -6.38
N ALA A 274 -17.43 -7.08 -5.78
CA ALA A 274 -16.80 -8.30 -6.29
C ALA A 274 -17.74 -9.52 -6.21
N ALA A 275 -18.51 -9.65 -5.12
CA ALA A 275 -19.49 -10.73 -4.96
C ALA A 275 -20.66 -10.62 -5.97
N ILE A 276 -21.18 -9.40 -6.19
CA ILE A 276 -22.21 -9.14 -7.21
C ILE A 276 -21.67 -9.46 -8.60
N ALA A 277 -20.45 -9.02 -8.91
CA ALA A 277 -19.81 -9.28 -10.19
C ALA A 277 -19.65 -10.79 -10.45
N ALA A 278 -19.20 -11.55 -9.44
CA ALA A 278 -19.15 -13.01 -9.50
C ALA A 278 -20.54 -13.64 -9.74
N GLY A 279 -21.56 -13.18 -9.00
CA GLY A 279 -22.93 -13.67 -9.13
C GLY A 279 -23.54 -13.40 -10.50
N LEU A 280 -23.32 -12.21 -11.08
CA LEU A 280 -23.83 -11.85 -12.40
C LEU A 280 -23.17 -12.68 -13.52
N LEU A 281 -21.85 -12.86 -13.46
CA LEU A 281 -21.14 -13.74 -14.41
C LEU A 281 -21.63 -15.18 -14.30
N GLN A 282 -21.73 -15.70 -13.08
CA GLN A 282 -22.23 -17.06 -12.84
C GLN A 282 -23.64 -17.23 -13.38
N TRP A 283 -24.53 -16.27 -13.12
CA TRP A 283 -25.90 -16.28 -13.60
C TRP A 283 -25.96 -16.27 -15.13
N GLN A 284 -25.20 -15.40 -15.80
CA GLN A 284 -25.16 -15.35 -17.27
C GLN A 284 -24.65 -16.66 -17.87
N ILE A 285 -23.61 -17.26 -17.28
CA ILE A 285 -23.06 -18.53 -17.74
C ILE A 285 -24.13 -19.62 -17.67
N PHE A 286 -24.85 -19.75 -16.55
CA PHE A 286 -25.93 -20.74 -16.42
C PHE A 286 -27.11 -20.46 -17.35
N ASP A 287 -27.54 -19.21 -17.48
CA ASP A 287 -28.63 -18.82 -18.39
C ASP A 287 -28.26 -19.14 -19.85
N SER A 288 -27.01 -18.87 -20.26
CA SER A 288 -26.50 -19.19 -21.60
C SER A 288 -26.50 -20.70 -21.85
N VAL A 289 -26.06 -21.48 -20.86
CA VAL A 289 -26.07 -22.95 -20.95
C VAL A 289 -27.49 -23.50 -21.05
N GLN A 290 -28.40 -23.02 -20.19
CA GLN A 290 -29.79 -23.44 -20.22
C GLN A 290 -30.47 -23.09 -21.56
N PHE A 291 -30.17 -21.92 -22.11
CA PHE A 291 -30.69 -21.48 -23.40
C PHE A 291 -30.18 -22.34 -24.56
N LEU A 292 -28.87 -22.60 -24.62
CA LEU A 292 -28.25 -23.28 -25.76
C LEU A 292 -28.43 -24.80 -25.74
N LEU A 293 -28.58 -25.41 -24.56
CA LEU A 293 -28.88 -26.84 -24.44
C LEU A 293 -30.38 -27.17 -24.58
N GLY A 294 -31.29 -26.19 -24.55
CA GLY A 294 -32.73 -26.44 -24.63
C GLY A 294 -33.27 -27.39 -23.54
N SER A 295 -34.57 -27.68 -23.55
CA SER A 295 -35.20 -28.60 -22.59
C SER A 295 -35.12 -30.09 -23.00
N GLU A 296 -34.71 -30.38 -24.24
CA GLU A 296 -34.81 -31.71 -24.85
C GLU A 296 -33.46 -32.37 -25.22
N VAL A 297 -32.31 -31.81 -24.81
CA VAL A 297 -31.02 -32.46 -25.08
C VAL A 297 -30.96 -33.82 -24.41
N GLY A 298 -30.89 -34.87 -25.22
CA GLY A 298 -30.87 -36.27 -24.82
C GLY A 298 -29.59 -36.71 -24.10
N ARG A 299 -28.77 -35.76 -23.62
CA ARG A 299 -27.44 -36.00 -23.02
C ARG A 299 -26.59 -36.95 -23.87
N ILE A 300 -26.64 -36.77 -25.19
CA ILE A 300 -25.91 -37.59 -26.16
C ILE A 300 -24.52 -36.96 -26.35
N ALA A 301 -23.48 -37.77 -26.62
CA ALA A 301 -22.10 -37.29 -26.72
C ALA A 301 -21.90 -36.10 -27.68
N ALA A 302 -22.65 -36.05 -28.79
CA ALA A 302 -22.59 -34.96 -29.78
C ALA A 302 -23.04 -33.58 -29.25
N ASP A 303 -23.85 -33.54 -28.18
CA ASP A 303 -24.23 -32.27 -27.53
C ASP A 303 -23.14 -31.79 -26.57
N TYR A 304 -22.41 -32.74 -25.95
CA TYR A 304 -21.28 -32.41 -25.08
C TYR A 304 -20.05 -31.89 -25.85
N GLU A 305 -19.84 -32.32 -27.10
CA GLU A 305 -18.76 -31.79 -27.95
C GLU A 305 -18.88 -30.29 -28.25
N LYS A 306 -20.08 -29.71 -28.10
CA LYS A 306 -20.33 -28.27 -28.31
C LYS A 306 -20.10 -27.45 -27.04
N LEU A 307 -20.10 -28.07 -25.86
CA LEU A 307 -19.95 -27.38 -24.58
C LEU A 307 -18.65 -26.57 -24.47
N PRO A 308 -17.46 -27.04 -24.90
CA PRO A 308 -16.24 -26.23 -24.83
C PRO A 308 -16.29 -24.94 -25.65
N PHE A 309 -17.08 -24.90 -26.73
CA PHE A 309 -17.25 -23.71 -27.57
C PHE A 309 -18.30 -22.75 -27.01
N ILE A 310 -19.28 -23.28 -26.29
CA ILE A 310 -20.37 -22.51 -25.66
C ILE A 310 -19.92 -22.00 -24.28
N PHE A 311 -19.09 -22.77 -23.60
CA PHE A 311 -18.72 -22.54 -22.22
C PHE A 311 -17.31 -21.99 -22.11
N ASP A 312 -17.23 -20.69 -21.84
CA ASP A 312 -15.94 -20.03 -21.65
C ASP A 312 -15.37 -20.35 -20.25
N THR A 313 -14.45 -21.32 -20.20
CA THR A 313 -13.73 -21.68 -18.98
C THR A 313 -12.95 -20.50 -18.38
N ALA A 314 -12.53 -19.52 -19.18
CA ALA A 314 -11.86 -18.33 -18.68
C ALA A 314 -12.84 -17.38 -17.98
N ALA A 315 -14.06 -17.21 -18.50
CA ALA A 315 -15.11 -16.46 -17.80
C ALA A 315 -15.42 -17.09 -16.43
N PHE A 316 -15.43 -18.42 -16.37
CA PHE A 316 -15.63 -19.17 -15.13
C PHE A 316 -14.45 -19.04 -14.15
N ALA A 317 -13.21 -19.03 -14.64
CA ALA A 317 -12.03 -18.69 -13.84
C ALA A 317 -12.13 -17.27 -13.25
N CYS A 318 -12.69 -16.31 -14.01
CA CYS A 318 -12.94 -14.96 -13.53
C CYS A 318 -13.98 -14.92 -12.38
N VAL A 319 -14.99 -15.80 -12.39
CA VAL A 319 -15.92 -15.96 -11.26
C VAL A 319 -15.18 -16.39 -9.99
N GLY A 320 -14.34 -17.43 -10.10
CA GLY A 320 -13.51 -17.92 -8.99
C GLY A 320 -12.61 -16.82 -8.41
N TRP A 321 -11.97 -16.04 -9.28
CA TRP A 321 -11.20 -14.85 -8.91
C TRP A 321 -12.05 -13.81 -8.16
N CYS A 322 -13.24 -13.46 -8.66
CA CYS A 322 -14.10 -12.44 -8.04
C CYS A 322 -14.61 -12.88 -6.65
N LEU A 323 -14.95 -14.16 -6.46
CA LEU A 323 -15.33 -14.72 -5.15
C LEU A 323 -14.18 -14.63 -4.14
N LEU A 324 -12.97 -14.97 -4.57
CA LEU A 324 -11.78 -14.80 -3.74
C LEU A 324 -11.54 -13.33 -3.40
N ALA A 325 -11.64 -12.43 -4.37
CA ALA A 325 -11.47 -10.99 -4.15
C ALA A 325 -12.49 -10.43 -3.14
N ALA A 326 -13.74 -10.92 -3.18
CA ALA A 326 -14.76 -10.58 -2.19
C ALA A 326 -14.38 -11.04 -0.77
N ALA A 327 -13.92 -12.29 -0.63
CA ALA A 327 -13.49 -12.84 0.66
C ALA A 327 -12.28 -12.06 1.23
N LEU A 328 -11.28 -11.77 0.40
CA LEU A 328 -10.10 -10.99 0.79
C LEU A 328 -10.45 -9.54 1.15
N GLY A 329 -11.37 -8.92 0.41
CA GLY A 329 -11.87 -7.57 0.71
C GLY A 329 -12.55 -7.50 2.08
N LEU A 330 -13.38 -8.50 2.42
CA LEU A 330 -14.01 -8.59 3.73
C LEU A 330 -12.99 -8.78 4.86
N ALA A 331 -12.04 -9.69 4.66
CA ALA A 331 -11.00 -9.97 5.66
C ALA A 331 -10.06 -8.80 5.88
N ARG A 332 -9.75 -8.02 4.84
CA ARG A 332 -9.03 -6.75 4.98
C ARG A 332 -9.76 -5.80 5.93
N ASN A 333 -11.06 -5.60 5.75
CA ASN A 333 -11.84 -4.72 6.61
C ASN A 333 -11.89 -5.22 8.06
N LEU A 334 -11.99 -6.54 8.24
CA LEU A 334 -11.94 -7.16 9.56
C LEU A 334 -10.56 -6.96 10.21
N ALA A 335 -9.48 -7.20 9.46
CA ALA A 335 -8.11 -7.01 9.90
C ALA A 335 -7.84 -5.55 10.28
N ALA A 336 -8.30 -4.59 9.47
CA ALA A 336 -8.21 -3.16 9.78
C ALA A 336 -8.94 -2.82 11.09
N ALA A 337 -10.12 -3.39 11.33
CA ALA A 337 -10.84 -3.21 12.60
C ALA A 337 -10.08 -3.79 13.80
N ILE A 338 -9.44 -4.95 13.64
CA ILE A 338 -8.61 -5.60 14.68
C ILE A 338 -7.34 -4.76 15.00
N HIS A 339 -6.80 -4.04 14.02
CA HIS A 339 -5.59 -3.22 14.17
C HIS A 339 -5.76 -1.90 14.93
N THR A 340 -6.98 -1.52 15.30
CA THR A 340 -7.25 -0.22 15.95
C THR A 340 -6.80 -0.12 17.41
N THR A 341 -6.33 -1.21 18.04
CA THR A 341 -5.79 -1.22 19.41
C THR A 341 -4.26 -1.08 19.44
N PRO A 342 -3.70 0.08 19.83
CA PRO A 342 -2.26 0.34 19.79
C PRO A 342 -1.41 -0.49 20.77
N ASP A 343 -2.01 -1.03 21.84
CA ASP A 343 -1.26 -1.67 22.94
C ASP A 343 -0.98 -3.19 22.75
N GLU A 344 -1.61 -3.85 21.77
CA GLU A 344 -1.53 -5.32 21.58
C GLU A 344 -0.74 -5.72 20.31
N GLY A 345 0.15 -4.83 19.86
CA GLY A 345 0.66 -4.73 18.49
C GLY A 345 1.31 -5.96 17.83
N ARG A 346 1.53 -7.10 18.49
CA ARG A 346 1.99 -8.35 17.85
C ARG A 346 0.92 -9.42 17.74
N ALA A 347 0.12 -9.59 18.79
CA ALA A 347 -0.98 -10.54 18.79
C ALA A 347 -2.00 -10.16 17.70
N ASN A 348 -2.28 -8.86 17.58
CA ASN A 348 -3.27 -8.35 16.63
C ASN A 348 -2.74 -8.40 15.18
N VAL A 349 -1.44 -8.18 14.95
CA VAL A 349 -0.81 -8.40 13.63
C VAL A 349 -0.89 -9.87 13.23
N ARG A 350 -0.58 -10.79 14.15
CA ARG A 350 -0.68 -12.23 13.90
C ARG A 350 -2.13 -12.64 13.60
N GLN A 351 -3.08 -12.14 14.38
CA GLN A 351 -4.50 -12.42 14.19
C GLN A 351 -5.03 -11.86 12.87
N ALA A 352 -4.62 -10.65 12.48
CA ALA A 352 -4.94 -10.06 11.19
C ALA A 352 -4.37 -10.89 10.02
N GLY A 353 -3.11 -11.33 10.14
CA GLY A 353 -2.48 -12.25 9.18
C GLY A 353 -3.21 -13.57 9.04
N GLN A 354 -3.55 -14.21 10.15
CA GLN A 354 -4.33 -15.45 10.20
C GLN A 354 -5.72 -15.27 9.59
N THR A 355 -6.39 -14.15 9.88
CA THR A 355 -7.69 -13.81 9.29
C THR A 355 -7.59 -13.70 7.77
N TYR A 356 -6.54 -13.06 7.26
CA TYR A 356 -6.34 -12.88 5.83
C TYR A 356 -6.02 -14.20 5.11
N ALA A 357 -5.14 -15.03 5.68
CA ALA A 357 -4.84 -16.36 5.16
C ALA A 357 -6.09 -17.27 5.20
N PHE A 358 -6.87 -17.21 6.29
CA PHE A 358 -8.12 -17.94 6.40
C PHE A 358 -9.13 -17.52 5.33
N ALA A 359 -9.24 -16.22 5.06
CA ALA A 359 -10.14 -15.72 4.02
C ALA A 359 -9.71 -16.13 2.60
N ALA A 360 -8.41 -16.27 2.34
CA ALA A 360 -7.92 -16.85 1.10
C ALA A 360 -8.37 -18.32 0.94
N ILE A 361 -8.30 -19.11 2.02
CA ILE A 361 -8.79 -20.50 2.04
C ILE A 361 -10.30 -20.55 1.82
N VAL A 362 -11.07 -19.68 2.49
CA VAL A 362 -12.52 -19.57 2.29
C VAL A 362 -12.85 -19.17 0.85
N GLY A 363 -12.12 -18.23 0.27
CA GLY A 363 -12.27 -17.82 -1.13
C GLY A 363 -12.01 -18.97 -2.10
N LEU A 364 -10.95 -19.77 -1.88
CA LEU A 364 -10.68 -20.98 -2.65
C LEU A 364 -11.77 -22.04 -2.48
N ALA A 365 -12.31 -22.21 -1.27
CA ALA A 365 -13.41 -23.13 -1.03
C ALA A 365 -14.67 -22.69 -1.79
N LEU A 366 -15.00 -21.39 -1.79
CA LEU A 366 -16.13 -20.84 -2.56
C LEU A 366 -15.94 -21.04 -4.07
N ALA A 367 -14.73 -20.79 -4.59
CA ALA A 367 -14.40 -21.05 -5.99
C ALA A 367 -14.53 -22.56 -6.33
N SER A 368 -14.04 -23.43 -5.45
CA SER A 368 -14.15 -24.89 -5.61
C SER A 368 -15.60 -25.35 -5.61
N MET A 369 -16.41 -24.88 -4.66
CA MET A 369 -17.84 -25.20 -4.59
C MET A 369 -18.59 -24.74 -5.84
N GLN A 370 -18.26 -23.56 -6.36
CA GLN A 370 -18.84 -23.05 -7.59
C GLN A 370 -18.45 -23.91 -8.80
N GLY A 371 -17.20 -24.36 -8.90
CA GLY A 371 -16.75 -25.29 -9.94
C GLY A 371 -17.37 -26.67 -9.84
N LEU A 372 -17.49 -27.22 -8.64
CA LEU A 372 -18.19 -28.47 -8.38
C LEU A 372 -19.68 -28.36 -8.72
N LEU A 373 -20.33 -27.24 -8.41
CA LEU A 373 -21.73 -27.00 -8.76
C LEU A 373 -21.93 -26.98 -10.28
N ALA A 374 -21.06 -26.30 -11.03
CA ALA A 374 -21.14 -26.31 -12.49
C ALA A 374 -20.88 -27.71 -13.05
N GLN A 375 -19.90 -28.44 -12.52
CA GLN A 375 -19.66 -29.84 -12.89
C GLN A 375 -20.89 -30.72 -12.59
N ALA A 376 -21.59 -30.52 -11.47
CA ALA A 376 -22.76 -31.31 -11.11
C ALA A 376 -24.00 -30.99 -11.97
N LEU A 377 -24.21 -29.71 -12.29
CA LEU A 377 -25.38 -29.26 -13.05
C LEU A 377 -25.24 -29.52 -14.56
N ILE A 378 -24.04 -29.30 -15.11
CA ILE A 378 -23.76 -29.35 -16.54
C ILE A 378 -23.08 -30.66 -16.94
N GLY A 379 -22.48 -31.36 -15.98
CA GLY A 379 -21.57 -32.48 -16.19
C GLY A 379 -22.01 -33.52 -17.22
N GLY A 380 -21.01 -34.15 -17.80
CA GLY A 380 -21.11 -35.25 -18.77
C GLY A 380 -19.94 -36.20 -18.60
N PRO A 381 -19.69 -37.09 -19.56
CA PRO A 381 -18.51 -37.93 -19.57
C PRO A 381 -17.24 -37.07 -19.46
N ASP A 382 -16.26 -37.51 -18.68
CA ASP A 382 -15.03 -36.76 -18.37
C ASP A 382 -14.24 -36.34 -19.62
N GLU A 383 -14.40 -37.07 -20.73
CA GLU A 383 -13.77 -36.80 -22.02
C GLU A 383 -14.28 -35.52 -22.70
N TYR A 384 -15.52 -35.12 -22.41
CA TYR A 384 -16.19 -34.00 -23.09
C TYR A 384 -16.59 -32.85 -22.18
N ALA A 385 -16.69 -33.10 -20.87
CA ALA A 385 -17.03 -32.05 -19.91
C ALA A 385 -15.85 -31.08 -19.74
N PRO A 386 -16.06 -29.75 -19.91
CA PRO A 386 -15.06 -28.77 -19.56
C PRO A 386 -14.61 -28.92 -18.10
N PRO A 387 -13.33 -28.66 -17.78
CA PRO A 387 -12.80 -28.85 -16.43
C PRO A 387 -13.19 -27.68 -15.52
N TYR A 388 -14.48 -27.56 -15.17
CA TYR A 388 -15.06 -26.41 -14.45
C TYR A 388 -14.36 -26.14 -13.12
N LEU A 389 -14.09 -27.20 -12.34
CA LEU A 389 -13.38 -27.10 -11.08
C LEU A 389 -11.96 -26.54 -11.28
N ALA A 390 -11.22 -27.09 -12.24
CA ALA A 390 -9.85 -26.66 -12.50
C ALA A 390 -9.81 -25.20 -13.00
N ALA A 391 -10.77 -24.80 -13.85
CA ALA A 391 -10.87 -23.43 -14.35
C ALA A 391 -11.14 -22.42 -13.23
N SER A 392 -12.14 -22.68 -12.37
CA SER A 392 -12.43 -21.79 -11.22
C SER A 392 -11.25 -21.66 -10.26
N LEU A 393 -10.60 -22.79 -9.96
CA LEU A 393 -9.40 -22.81 -9.14
C LEU A 393 -8.24 -22.08 -9.80
N ALA A 394 -8.04 -22.20 -11.12
CA ALA A 394 -6.95 -21.53 -11.83
C ALA A 394 -7.02 -20.01 -11.68
N GLY A 395 -8.22 -19.42 -11.75
CA GLY A 395 -8.41 -17.98 -11.55
C GLY A 395 -8.14 -17.52 -10.11
N ALA A 396 -8.42 -18.36 -9.12
CA ALA A 396 -8.26 -18.04 -7.70
C ALA A 396 -6.88 -18.43 -7.12
N ALA A 397 -6.18 -19.39 -7.73
CA ALA A 397 -5.01 -20.03 -7.13
C ALA A 397 -3.86 -19.07 -6.82
N VAL A 398 -3.42 -18.28 -7.80
CA VAL A 398 -2.26 -17.38 -7.61
C VAL A 398 -2.52 -16.32 -6.55
N PRO A 399 -3.63 -15.55 -6.59
CA PRO A 399 -3.91 -14.56 -5.55
C PRO A 399 -4.11 -15.18 -4.17
N ALA A 400 -4.71 -16.38 -4.08
CA ALA A 400 -4.88 -17.07 -2.81
C ALA A 400 -3.53 -17.51 -2.22
N LEU A 401 -2.63 -18.04 -3.06
CA LEU A 401 -1.30 -18.44 -2.62
C LEU A 401 -0.51 -17.23 -2.11
N VAL A 402 -0.55 -16.09 -2.82
CA VAL A 402 0.05 -14.84 -2.37
C VAL A 402 -0.59 -14.33 -1.06
N ALA A 403 -1.92 -14.39 -0.93
CA ALA A 403 -2.61 -13.95 0.28
C ALA A 403 -2.28 -14.84 1.49
N ILE A 404 -2.17 -16.15 1.30
CA ILE A 404 -1.74 -17.11 2.34
C ILE A 404 -0.30 -16.83 2.75
N THR A 405 0.62 -16.66 1.79
CA THR A 405 2.03 -16.40 2.12
C THR A 405 2.20 -15.09 2.87
N VAL A 406 1.54 -14.01 2.43
CA VAL A 406 1.58 -12.73 3.15
C VAL A 406 0.89 -12.82 4.52
N GLY A 407 -0.25 -13.51 4.62
CA GLY A 407 -0.96 -13.70 5.90
C GLY A 407 -0.16 -14.51 6.92
N LEU A 408 0.54 -15.55 6.47
CA LEU A 408 1.48 -16.32 7.30
C LEU A 408 2.72 -15.52 7.64
N ALA A 409 3.18 -14.66 6.73
CA ALA A 409 4.32 -13.78 6.97
C ALA A 409 4.01 -12.60 7.90
N ALA A 410 2.73 -12.27 8.11
CA ALA A 410 2.26 -11.12 8.86
C ALA A 410 2.95 -10.88 10.22
N PRO A 411 3.24 -11.88 11.07
CA PRO A 411 3.93 -11.66 12.35
C PRO A 411 5.31 -11.01 12.21
N TRP A 412 5.93 -11.11 11.03
CA TRP A 412 7.22 -10.50 10.71
C TRP A 412 7.08 -9.19 9.92
N LEU A 413 5.88 -8.86 9.43
CA LEU A 413 5.64 -7.62 8.68
C LEU A 413 5.52 -6.45 9.66
N THR A 414 6.54 -5.59 9.70
CA THR A 414 6.59 -4.40 10.56
C THR A 414 6.23 -3.10 9.84
N ALA A 415 6.00 -3.14 8.53
CA ALA A 415 5.80 -1.95 7.72
C ALA A 415 4.44 -1.26 7.99
N GLN A 416 4.48 0.07 8.11
CA GLN A 416 3.33 0.96 7.94
C GLN A 416 3.43 1.65 6.56
N PRO A 417 2.32 1.86 5.81
CA PRO A 417 0.92 1.51 6.09
C PRO A 417 0.70 0.01 6.26
N ALA A 418 -0.43 -0.38 6.88
CA ALA A 418 -0.75 -1.78 7.09
C ALA A 418 -0.64 -2.54 5.76
N TRP A 419 0.14 -3.62 5.72
CA TRP A 419 0.36 -4.45 4.53
C TRP A 419 -0.96 -4.89 3.85
N THR A 420 -2.06 -4.93 4.62
CA THR A 420 -3.43 -5.20 4.18
C THR A 420 -3.99 -4.15 3.23
N GLU A 421 -3.59 -2.88 3.35
CA GLU A 421 -4.00 -1.80 2.44
C GLU A 421 -3.29 -1.91 1.09
N ARG A 422 -2.06 -2.41 1.09
CA ARG A 422 -1.27 -2.58 -0.12
C ARG A 422 -1.79 -3.71 -1.02
N LEU A 423 -2.56 -4.67 -0.49
CA LEU A 423 -3.11 -5.82 -1.25
C LEU A 423 -4.48 -5.57 -1.88
N HIS A 424 -4.92 -4.31 -2.01
CA HIS A 424 -6.21 -4.02 -2.60
C HIS A 424 -6.19 -4.05 -4.14
N HIS A 425 -6.83 -5.07 -4.72
CA HIS A 425 -7.05 -5.06 -6.17
C HIS A 425 -8.05 -3.97 -6.55
N PRO A 426 -7.80 -3.16 -7.60
CA PRO A 426 -8.72 -2.09 -8.00
C PRO A 426 -10.11 -2.64 -8.32
N THR A 427 -11.14 -2.21 -7.59
CA THR A 427 -12.53 -2.61 -7.82
C THR A 427 -13.05 -2.14 -9.18
N ALA A 428 -12.63 -0.95 -9.60
CA ALA A 428 -12.95 -0.41 -10.92
C ALA A 428 -12.49 -1.35 -12.06
N ALA A 429 -11.32 -1.97 -11.92
CA ALA A 429 -10.82 -2.94 -12.90
C ALA A 429 -11.70 -4.20 -12.95
N VAL A 430 -12.14 -4.70 -11.78
CA VAL A 430 -13.07 -5.83 -11.70
C VAL A 430 -14.41 -5.48 -12.36
N VAL A 431 -14.98 -4.31 -12.07
CA VAL A 431 -16.24 -3.87 -12.66
C VAL A 431 -16.12 -3.74 -14.18
N CYS A 432 -15.05 -3.11 -14.69
CA CYS A 432 -14.84 -2.95 -16.12
C CYS A 432 -14.66 -4.31 -16.81
N ALA A 433 -13.85 -5.20 -16.24
CA ALA A 433 -13.61 -6.53 -16.80
C ALA A 433 -14.90 -7.38 -16.80
N VAL A 434 -15.62 -7.44 -15.68
CA VAL A 434 -16.85 -8.23 -15.58
C VAL A 434 -17.95 -7.67 -16.48
N THR A 435 -18.16 -6.35 -16.50
CA THR A 435 -19.14 -5.73 -17.40
C THR A 435 -18.77 -5.98 -18.87
N GLY A 436 -17.48 -5.93 -19.20
CA GLY A 436 -16.97 -6.24 -20.53
C GLY A 436 -17.23 -7.68 -20.95
N ILE A 437 -16.96 -8.64 -20.07
CA ILE A 437 -17.22 -10.07 -20.28
C ILE A 437 -18.71 -10.32 -20.44
N LEU A 438 -19.56 -9.75 -19.58
CA LEU A 438 -21.01 -9.87 -19.65
C LEU A 438 -21.54 -9.36 -21.00
N ALA A 439 -21.10 -8.17 -21.43
CA ALA A 439 -21.54 -7.58 -22.69
C ALA A 439 -21.06 -8.39 -23.92
N ALA A 440 -19.81 -8.84 -23.91
CA ALA A 440 -19.26 -9.67 -24.99
C ALA A 440 -19.96 -11.04 -25.08
N ASN A 441 -20.24 -11.68 -23.94
CA ASN A 441 -21.01 -12.92 -23.89
C ASN A 441 -22.47 -12.74 -24.34
N ALA A 442 -23.10 -11.63 -23.97
CA ALA A 442 -24.46 -11.35 -24.42
C ALA A 442 -24.54 -11.25 -25.95
N GLN A 443 -23.52 -10.68 -26.60
CA GLN A 443 -23.42 -10.68 -28.06
C GLN A 443 -23.14 -12.09 -28.62
N SER A 444 -22.21 -12.83 -28.02
CA SER A 444 -21.77 -14.15 -28.54
C SER A 444 -22.86 -15.22 -28.48
N THR A 445 -23.76 -15.15 -27.51
CA THR A 445 -24.91 -16.07 -27.40
C THR A 445 -25.94 -15.90 -28.52
N GLY A 446 -25.88 -14.80 -29.28
CA GLY A 446 -26.80 -14.54 -30.39
C GLY A 446 -28.27 -14.39 -29.97
N ARG A 447 -28.54 -14.23 -28.66
CA ARG A 447 -29.90 -14.16 -28.12
C ARG A 447 -30.53 -12.81 -28.50
N PRO A 448 -31.60 -12.80 -29.32
CA PRO A 448 -32.29 -11.55 -29.61
C PRO A 448 -32.95 -11.04 -28.33
N ILE A 449 -32.54 -9.86 -27.87
CA ILE A 449 -33.19 -9.19 -26.74
C ILE A 449 -34.48 -8.57 -27.28
N PRO A 450 -35.67 -8.98 -26.80
CA PRO A 450 -36.93 -8.45 -27.32
C PRO A 450 -36.96 -6.92 -27.26
N GLY A 451 -37.22 -6.28 -28.41
CA GLY A 451 -37.27 -4.82 -28.52
C GLY A 451 -35.92 -4.12 -28.70
N VAL A 452 -34.79 -4.84 -28.71
CA VAL A 452 -33.47 -4.26 -28.97
C VAL A 452 -32.99 -4.68 -30.38
N PRO A 453 -32.73 -3.72 -31.28
CA PRO A 453 -32.18 -4.01 -32.61
C PRO A 453 -30.82 -4.74 -32.54
N ALA A 454 -30.58 -5.66 -33.48
CA ALA A 454 -29.34 -6.44 -33.55
C ALA A 454 -28.06 -5.58 -33.63
N ILE A 455 -28.14 -4.42 -34.27
CA ILE A 455 -27.01 -3.48 -34.35
C ILE A 455 -26.62 -2.94 -32.97
N ILE A 456 -27.58 -2.77 -32.05
CA ILE A 456 -27.29 -2.32 -30.68
C ILE A 456 -26.59 -3.45 -29.92
N THR A 457 -27.03 -4.70 -30.07
CA THR A 457 -26.35 -5.84 -29.43
C THR A 457 -24.91 -6.03 -29.93
N GLU A 458 -24.65 -5.74 -31.20
CA GLU A 458 -23.29 -5.76 -31.76
C GLU A 458 -22.41 -4.65 -31.16
N ILE A 459 -22.93 -3.42 -31.11
CA ILE A 459 -22.24 -2.28 -30.48
C ILE A 459 -21.95 -2.58 -29.01
N VAL A 460 -22.90 -3.18 -28.29
CA VAL A 460 -22.73 -3.54 -26.87
C VAL A 460 -21.59 -4.53 -26.69
N GLY A 461 -21.48 -5.57 -27.49
CA GLY A 461 -20.41 -6.55 -27.33
C GLY A 461 -19.04 -6.03 -27.75
N ILE A 462 -18.94 -5.22 -28.81
CA ILE A 462 -17.71 -4.48 -29.17
C ILE A 462 -17.28 -3.57 -28.01
N THR A 463 -18.23 -2.81 -27.47
CA THR A 463 -17.99 -1.95 -26.31
C THR A 463 -17.56 -2.76 -25.09
N GLY A 464 -18.11 -3.97 -24.93
CA GLY A 464 -17.73 -4.94 -23.91
C GLY A 464 -16.26 -5.35 -23.99
N GLY A 465 -15.78 -5.68 -25.19
CA GLY A 465 -14.35 -5.92 -25.44
C GLY A 465 -13.48 -4.72 -25.03
N GLY A 466 -13.93 -3.50 -25.34
CA GLY A 466 -13.27 -2.27 -24.92
C GLY A 466 -13.18 -2.11 -23.39
N LEU A 467 -14.28 -2.36 -22.68
CA LEU A 467 -14.30 -2.31 -21.21
C LEU A 467 -13.36 -3.35 -20.56
N LEU A 468 -13.27 -4.54 -21.14
CA LEU A 468 -12.30 -5.55 -20.70
C LEU A 468 -10.86 -5.06 -20.89
N GLY A 469 -10.55 -4.44 -22.04
CA GLY A 469 -9.25 -3.80 -22.30
C GLY A 469 -8.91 -2.69 -21.30
N VAL A 470 -9.89 -1.85 -20.93
CA VAL A 470 -9.74 -0.84 -19.87
C VAL A 470 -9.48 -1.49 -18.51
N GLY A 471 -10.18 -2.58 -18.19
CA GLY A 471 -9.94 -3.36 -16.98
C GLY A 471 -8.50 -3.88 -16.89
N ILE A 472 -7.96 -4.41 -17.99
CA ILE A 472 -6.55 -4.84 -18.10
C ILE A 472 -5.59 -3.67 -17.82
N ALA A 473 -5.82 -2.51 -18.45
CA ALA A 473 -4.98 -1.33 -18.27
C ALA A 473 -4.99 -0.81 -16.81
N MET A 474 -6.16 -0.80 -16.18
CA MET A 474 -6.33 -0.39 -14.79
C MET A 474 -5.59 -1.30 -13.81
N THR A 475 -5.47 -2.59 -14.13
CA THR A 475 -4.69 -3.54 -13.32
C THR A 475 -3.19 -3.37 -13.55
N LEU A 476 -2.73 -3.09 -14.77
CA LEU A 476 -1.29 -2.97 -15.08
C LEU A 476 -0.62 -1.73 -14.45
N VAL A 477 -1.30 -0.59 -14.48
CA VAL A 477 -0.70 0.72 -14.16
C VAL A 477 -1.29 1.29 -12.88
N THR A 478 -0.48 1.92 -12.04
CA THR A 478 -0.93 2.58 -10.81
C THR A 478 -1.20 4.08 -11.00
N MET A 479 -0.38 4.76 -11.80
CA MET A 479 -0.51 6.20 -12.07
C MET A 479 -1.80 6.52 -12.86
N ARG A 480 -2.60 7.48 -12.39
CA ARG A 480 -3.90 7.84 -12.99
C ARG A 480 -3.80 8.28 -14.46
N SER A 481 -2.83 9.12 -14.80
CA SER A 481 -2.62 9.60 -16.17
C SER A 481 -2.26 8.45 -17.13
N ALA A 482 -1.30 7.63 -16.74
CA ALA A 482 -0.90 6.47 -17.53
C ALA A 482 -2.01 5.41 -17.63
N ARG A 483 -2.87 5.26 -16.61
CA ARG A 483 -4.09 4.43 -16.70
C ARG A 483 -5.07 4.93 -17.76
N LEU A 484 -5.26 6.25 -17.86
CA LEU A 484 -6.17 6.83 -18.87
C LEU A 484 -5.63 6.61 -20.29
N ILE A 485 -4.34 6.87 -20.51
CA ILE A 485 -3.69 6.68 -21.81
C ILE A 485 -3.69 5.20 -22.21
N LEU A 486 -3.20 4.33 -21.32
CA LEU A 486 -3.14 2.89 -21.61
C LEU A 486 -4.54 2.28 -21.70
N GLY A 487 -5.50 2.76 -20.91
CA GLY A 487 -6.90 2.33 -20.94
C GLY A 487 -7.57 2.69 -22.26
N ALA A 488 -7.33 3.89 -22.78
CA ALA A 488 -7.82 4.27 -24.11
C ALA A 488 -7.21 3.40 -25.21
N LEU A 489 -5.90 3.14 -25.17
CA LEU A 489 -5.20 2.33 -26.16
C LEU A 489 -5.63 0.85 -26.11
N LEU A 490 -5.59 0.21 -24.94
CA LEU A 490 -5.99 -1.19 -24.79
C LEU A 490 -7.49 -1.38 -24.96
N GLY A 491 -8.32 -0.41 -24.59
CA GLY A 491 -9.75 -0.41 -24.86
C GLY A 491 -10.03 -0.40 -26.35
N ALA A 492 -9.45 0.54 -27.10
CA ALA A 492 -9.60 0.60 -28.56
C ALA A 492 -9.07 -0.67 -29.25
N ALA A 493 -7.90 -1.16 -28.85
CA ALA A 493 -7.35 -2.41 -29.39
C ALA A 493 -8.27 -3.61 -29.11
N SER A 494 -8.83 -3.70 -27.91
CA SER A 494 -9.75 -4.78 -27.54
C SER A 494 -11.09 -4.69 -28.28
N MET A 495 -11.60 -3.48 -28.56
CA MET A 495 -12.78 -3.31 -29.43
C MET A 495 -12.56 -3.87 -30.84
N ILE A 496 -11.33 -3.79 -31.36
CA ILE A 496 -10.99 -4.30 -32.70
C ILE A 496 -10.75 -5.82 -32.68
N ILE A 497 -10.07 -6.31 -31.64
CA ILE A 497 -9.57 -7.70 -31.58
C ILE A 497 -10.61 -8.68 -31.04
N VAL A 498 -11.47 -8.23 -30.10
CA VAL A 498 -12.41 -9.09 -29.39
C VAL A 498 -13.61 -9.40 -30.27
N GLY A 499 -13.46 -10.44 -31.07
CA GLY A 499 -14.55 -11.18 -31.69
C GLY A 499 -14.84 -12.49 -30.94
N PHE A 500 -15.83 -13.25 -31.45
CA PHE A 500 -16.25 -14.54 -30.89
C PHE A 500 -15.07 -15.50 -30.65
N SER A 501 -14.07 -15.52 -31.54
CA SER A 501 -12.92 -16.42 -31.45
C SER A 501 -11.88 -16.04 -30.39
N ASN A 502 -11.86 -14.78 -29.94
CA ASN A 502 -10.75 -14.22 -29.16
C ASN A 502 -11.13 -13.79 -27.74
N LEU A 503 -12.42 -13.86 -27.38
CA LEU A 503 -12.90 -13.48 -26.04
C LEU A 503 -12.21 -14.30 -24.96
N HIS A 504 -12.18 -15.62 -25.11
CA HIS A 504 -11.51 -16.55 -24.19
C HIS A 504 -10.05 -16.14 -23.92
N SER A 505 -9.27 -15.91 -24.96
CA SER A 505 -7.87 -15.48 -24.88
C SER A 505 -7.73 -14.14 -24.15
N THR A 506 -8.66 -13.21 -24.37
CA THR A 506 -8.63 -11.88 -23.72
C THR A 506 -8.92 -11.98 -22.23
N ILE A 507 -9.84 -12.86 -21.82
CA ILE A 507 -10.10 -13.12 -20.39
C ILE A 507 -8.89 -13.79 -19.74
N ILE A 508 -8.22 -14.73 -20.42
CA ILE A 508 -6.96 -15.31 -19.93
C ILE A 508 -5.89 -14.24 -19.75
N ILE A 509 -5.71 -13.34 -20.72
CA ILE A 509 -4.76 -12.22 -20.59
C ILE A 509 -5.08 -11.38 -19.36
N TYR A 510 -6.35 -11.06 -19.12
CA TYR A 510 -6.76 -10.34 -17.91
C TYR A 510 -6.40 -11.11 -16.63
N LEU A 511 -6.65 -12.42 -16.56
CA LEU A 511 -6.31 -13.25 -15.39
C LEU A 511 -4.80 -13.34 -15.17
N ILE A 512 -3.99 -13.43 -16.23
CA ILE A 512 -2.52 -13.38 -16.14
C ILE A 512 -2.07 -12.04 -15.57
N VAL A 513 -2.65 -10.94 -16.04
CA VAL A 513 -2.34 -9.59 -15.55
C VAL A 513 -2.70 -9.44 -14.07
N VAL A 514 -3.85 -9.98 -13.63
CA VAL A 514 -4.22 -10.06 -12.22
C VAL A 514 -3.19 -10.86 -11.42
N ALA A 515 -2.79 -12.04 -11.90
CA ALA A 515 -1.80 -12.88 -11.25
C ALA A 515 -0.44 -12.17 -11.09
N VAL A 516 0.06 -11.55 -12.17
CA VAL A 516 1.30 -10.75 -12.17
C VAL A 516 1.20 -9.58 -11.20
N TRP A 517 0.06 -8.90 -11.16
CA TRP A 517 -0.18 -7.80 -10.21
C TRP A 517 -0.04 -8.27 -8.76
N TRP A 518 -0.68 -9.40 -8.41
CA TRP A 518 -0.59 -9.98 -7.07
C TRP A 518 0.82 -10.42 -6.71
N ILE A 519 1.50 -11.13 -7.62
CA ILE A 519 2.90 -11.55 -7.40
C ILE A 519 3.78 -10.34 -7.14
N ARG A 520 3.72 -9.31 -8.01
CA ARG A 520 4.53 -8.11 -7.88
C ARG A 520 4.27 -7.39 -6.55
N ARG A 521 3.00 -7.28 -6.16
CA ARG A 521 2.60 -6.55 -4.94
C ARG A 521 2.95 -7.35 -3.68
N GLY A 522 2.70 -8.65 -3.67
CA GLY A 522 3.07 -9.55 -2.58
C GLY A 522 4.58 -9.59 -2.37
N THR A 523 5.37 -9.73 -3.43
CA THR A 523 6.84 -9.71 -3.35
C THR A 523 7.36 -8.38 -2.80
N ARG A 524 6.84 -7.23 -3.24
CA ARG A 524 7.24 -5.93 -2.67
C ARG A 524 6.91 -5.83 -1.18
N ILE A 525 5.73 -6.27 -0.76
CA ILE A 525 5.36 -6.26 0.67
C ILE A 525 6.33 -7.12 1.48
N LEU A 526 6.68 -8.31 0.98
CA LEU A 526 7.63 -9.18 1.64
C LEU A 526 9.02 -8.54 1.69
N LEU A 527 9.53 -8.02 0.57
CA LEU A 527 10.86 -7.40 0.52
C LEU A 527 10.98 -6.15 1.39
N ASP A 528 9.98 -5.27 1.38
CA ASP A 528 9.97 -4.04 2.16
C ASP A 528 9.88 -4.29 3.67
N SER A 529 9.34 -5.45 4.07
CA SER A 529 8.98 -5.71 5.47
C SER A 529 9.85 -6.77 6.14
N LEU A 530 10.58 -7.58 5.38
CA LEU A 530 11.44 -8.61 5.94
C LEU A 530 12.74 -7.98 6.46
N PRO A 531 13.18 -8.30 7.69
CA PRO A 531 14.44 -7.79 8.21
C PRO A 531 15.60 -8.30 7.34
N PRO A 532 16.69 -7.52 7.14
CA PRO A 532 17.77 -7.84 6.19
C PRO A 532 18.43 -9.24 6.37
N ASN A 533 18.27 -9.87 7.54
CA ASN A 533 18.84 -11.17 7.88
C ASN A 533 17.78 -12.28 8.09
N TRP A 534 16.57 -12.13 7.54
CA TRP A 534 15.49 -13.10 7.75
C TRP A 534 15.84 -14.52 7.26
N TRP A 535 16.55 -14.62 6.14
CA TRP A 535 16.95 -15.87 5.50
C TRP A 535 17.92 -16.69 6.36
N HIS A 536 18.84 -16.04 7.09
CA HIS A 536 19.72 -16.71 8.05
C HIS A 536 18.95 -17.41 9.18
N ARG A 537 17.81 -16.85 9.61
CA ARG A 537 17.00 -17.45 10.68
C ARG A 537 16.29 -18.73 10.22
N LEU A 538 15.90 -18.79 8.95
CA LEU A 538 15.31 -20.01 8.37
C LEU A 538 16.35 -21.12 8.24
N ALA A 539 17.59 -20.78 7.86
CA ALA A 539 18.67 -21.75 7.76
C ALA A 539 19.03 -22.38 9.13
N LEU A 540 18.99 -21.61 10.21
CA LEU A 540 19.29 -22.09 11.56
C LEU A 540 18.23 -23.05 12.11
N THR A 541 16.94 -22.84 11.83
CA THR A 541 15.87 -23.75 12.27
C THR A 541 15.95 -25.14 11.66
N THR A 542 16.63 -25.31 10.51
CA THR A 542 16.82 -26.61 9.87
C THR A 542 17.97 -27.43 10.45
N GLN A 543 18.95 -26.83 11.14
CA GLN A 543 20.09 -27.58 11.68
C GLN A 543 19.82 -28.21 13.05
N ASP A 544 18.99 -27.57 13.89
CA ASP A 544 18.69 -28.10 15.23
C ASP A 544 17.73 -29.30 15.22
N GLY A 545 17.09 -29.60 14.08
CA GLY A 545 16.17 -30.74 13.91
C GLY A 545 16.81 -32.09 13.58
N HIS A 546 18.15 -32.18 13.51
CA HIS A 546 18.86 -33.42 13.20
C HIS A 546 19.74 -33.94 14.35
N GLN A 547 19.60 -33.39 15.56
CA GLN A 547 20.27 -33.89 16.77
C GLN A 547 19.33 -34.43 17.86
N THR A 548 18.07 -34.73 17.52
CA THR A 548 17.15 -35.46 18.41
C THR A 548 16.82 -36.83 17.88
#